data_AF-A0A943GCQ1-F1
#
_entry.id   AF-A0A943GCQ1-F1
#
_cell.length_a   1.000
_cell.length_b   1.000
_cell.length_c   1.000
_cell.angle_alpha   90.00
_cell.angle_beta   90.00
_cell.angle_gamma   90.00
#
_symmetry.space_group_name_H-M   'P 1'
#
loop_
_entity.id
_entity.type
_entity.pdbx_description
1 polymer ?
#
loop_
_entity_poly.entity_id
_entity_poly.type
_entity_poly.pdbx_seq_one_letter_code
_entity_poly.pdbx_strand_id
1 'polypeptide(L)'
;MSELTLRFGEARLHVEGDADLVARERAAFLEHLGRLDRQSEKAGELLAVLLRAGRAPEKAEEPVSKKAEPEEPAEEKSATQDDLCRLRSIHVGFVSPSQLKRAKAEGKLDHLLAQRDEIEVPLDTGGTVTVVCCYVSPTSARFVFKDCWDEGVMNDEATNKTGYFKSEGRKHVLEDIYPHIAAEWREIIVPRTFVETIEGERVEYSDPLWLPSATDVFGTPDGAWWNDGDDDFQLPVFTRERDRVKECGDKGTYFWWLRSVYASDAYGFCIVSTDGSAGNYYAYYSRGFAPGFDI
;
A
#
# COMPACT_ATOMS: atom_id res chain seq x y z
N MET A 1 -40.32 10.76 19.68
CA MET A 1 -39.01 11.35 19.38
C MET A 1 -38.36 10.47 18.34
N SER A 2 -37.75 11.08 17.34
CA SER A 2 -37.07 10.39 16.24
C SER A 2 -35.57 10.54 16.45
N GLU A 3 -34.85 9.44 16.34
CA GLU A 3 -33.40 9.39 16.51
C GLU A 3 -32.78 9.06 15.15
N LEU A 4 -31.79 9.84 14.74
CA LEU A 4 -31.04 9.62 13.51
C LEU A 4 -29.55 9.65 13.80
N THR A 5 -28.88 8.55 13.49
CA THR A 5 -27.41 8.47 13.52
C THR A 5 -26.91 8.23 12.10
N LEU A 6 -26.15 9.19 11.57
CA LEU A 6 -25.48 9.07 10.28
C LEU A 6 -23.95 9.01 10.50
N ARG A 7 -23.29 8.12 9.78
CA ARG A 7 -21.83 7.96 9.81
C ARG A 7 -21.28 8.06 8.39
N PHE A 8 -20.27 8.91 8.21
CA PHE A 8 -19.51 9.02 6.98
C PHE A 8 -18.03 9.23 7.33
N GLY A 9 -17.22 8.16 7.24
CA GLY A 9 -15.86 8.15 7.79
C GLY A 9 -15.87 8.36 9.31
N GLU A 10 -15.07 9.31 9.79
CA GLU A 10 -15.04 9.72 11.22
C GLU A 10 -16.15 10.71 11.61
N ALA A 11 -16.81 11.34 10.63
CA ALA A 11 -17.87 12.29 10.90
C ALA A 11 -19.14 11.55 11.38
N ARG A 12 -19.58 11.91 12.59
CA ARG A 12 -20.79 11.38 13.21
C ARG A 12 -21.78 12.50 13.43
N LEU A 13 -22.97 12.35 12.85
CA LEU A 13 -24.12 13.18 13.19
C LEU A 13 -25.08 12.31 14.02
N HIS A 14 -25.27 12.70 15.28
CA HIS A 14 -26.32 12.16 16.15
C HIS A 14 -27.29 13.30 16.44
N VAL A 15 -28.56 13.11 16.08
CA VAL A 15 -29.63 14.08 16.31
C VAL A 15 -30.83 13.34 16.87
N GLU A 16 -31.35 13.85 17.97
CA GLU A 16 -32.55 13.35 18.63
C GLU A 16 -33.54 14.51 18.78
N GLY A 17 -34.76 14.35 18.27
CA GLY A 17 -35.73 15.44 18.26
C GLY A 17 -37.05 15.10 17.60
N ASP A 18 -37.83 16.12 17.26
CA ASP A 18 -39.00 15.95 16.40
C ASP A 18 -38.58 15.69 14.94
N ALA A 19 -39.53 15.20 14.13
CA ALA A 19 -39.25 14.78 12.77
C ALA A 19 -38.77 15.94 11.87
N ASP A 20 -39.21 17.17 12.15
CA ASP A 20 -38.85 18.36 11.39
C ASP A 20 -37.41 18.80 11.70
N LEU A 21 -36.98 18.71 12.96
CA LEU A 21 -35.59 18.95 13.36
C LEU A 21 -34.65 17.93 12.73
N VAL A 22 -34.99 16.64 12.82
CA VAL A 22 -34.18 15.56 12.23
C VAL A 22 -34.05 15.70 10.72
N ALA A 23 -35.12 16.09 10.02
CA ALA A 23 -35.08 16.30 8.57
C ALA A 23 -34.21 17.51 8.17
N ARG A 24 -34.27 18.61 8.93
CA ARG A 24 -33.45 19.80 8.71
C ARG A 24 -31.96 19.53 8.92
N GLU A 25 -31.62 18.89 10.04
CA GLU A 25 -30.22 18.57 10.34
C GLU A 25 -29.63 17.56 9.34
N ARG A 26 -30.43 16.58 8.90
CA ARG A 26 -30.03 15.67 7.81
C ARG A 26 -29.76 16.42 6.50
N ALA A 27 -30.61 17.35 6.12
CA ALA A 27 -30.45 18.12 4.88
C ALA A 27 -29.20 19.03 4.95
N ALA A 28 -28.98 19.70 6.08
CA ALA A 28 -27.80 20.53 6.31
C ALA A 28 -26.50 19.71 6.29
N PHE A 29 -26.51 18.52 6.88
CA PHE A 29 -25.35 17.62 6.87
C PHE A 29 -25.03 17.10 5.47
N LEU A 30 -26.03 16.71 4.68
CA LEU A 30 -25.83 16.30 3.27
C LEU A 30 -25.35 17.47 2.39
N GLU A 31 -25.83 18.69 2.63
CA GLU A 31 -25.34 19.87 1.94
C GLU A 31 -23.88 20.16 2.29
N HIS A 32 -23.49 20.00 3.56
CA HIS A 32 -22.11 20.13 4.01
C HIS A 32 -21.20 19.11 3.34
N LEU A 33 -21.60 17.83 3.27
CA LEU A 33 -20.86 16.81 2.53
C LEU A 33 -20.74 17.15 1.05
N GLY A 34 -21.82 17.63 0.41
CA GLY A 34 -21.77 18.06 -0.98
C GLY A 34 -20.90 19.30 -1.22
N ARG A 35 -20.72 20.17 -0.21
CA ARG A 35 -19.77 21.29 -0.29
C ARG A 35 -18.33 20.83 -0.15
N LEU A 36 -18.06 19.85 0.71
CA LEU A 36 -16.74 19.23 0.83
C LEU A 36 -16.33 18.53 -0.47
N ASP A 37 -17.26 17.78 -1.07
CA ASP A 37 -17.03 17.07 -2.34
C ASP A 37 -16.72 18.05 -3.49
N ARG A 38 -17.52 19.12 -3.62
CA ARG A 38 -17.24 20.20 -4.58
C ARG A 38 -15.95 20.96 -4.29
N GLN A 39 -15.55 21.11 -3.02
CA GLN A 39 -14.26 21.71 -2.66
C GLN A 39 -13.11 20.80 -3.03
N SER A 40 -13.24 19.48 -2.88
CA SER A 40 -12.24 18.52 -3.33
C SER A 40 -12.16 18.46 -4.86
N GLU A 41 -13.29 18.49 -5.58
CA GLU A 41 -13.30 18.58 -7.04
C GLU A 41 -12.62 19.87 -7.52
N LYS A 42 -12.96 21.02 -6.90
CA LYS A 42 -12.37 22.31 -7.23
C LYS A 42 -10.88 22.39 -6.88
N ALA A 43 -10.46 21.74 -5.80
CA ALA A 43 -9.05 21.58 -5.47
C ALA A 43 -8.33 20.70 -6.52
N GLY A 44 -8.98 19.64 -7.00
CA GLY A 44 -8.48 18.81 -8.11
C GLY A 44 -8.38 19.57 -9.43
N GLU A 45 -9.36 20.42 -9.76
CA GLU A 45 -9.32 21.29 -10.93
C GLU A 45 -8.21 22.34 -10.83
N LEU A 46 -8.04 22.99 -9.66
CA LEU A 46 -6.95 23.93 -9.41
C LEU A 46 -5.59 23.26 -9.54
N LEU A 47 -5.46 22.02 -9.04
CA LEU A 47 -4.26 21.21 -9.20
C LEU A 47 -4.00 20.88 -10.68
N ALA A 48 -5.04 20.52 -11.43
CA ALA A 48 -4.96 20.28 -12.87
C ALA A 48 -4.58 21.53 -13.68
N VAL A 49 -5.05 22.72 -13.28
CA VAL A 49 -4.69 24.01 -13.88
C VAL A 49 -3.22 24.35 -13.60
N LEU A 50 -2.74 24.15 -12.36
CA LEU A 50 -1.34 24.35 -12.00
C LEU A 50 -0.41 23.39 -12.75
N LEU A 51 -0.82 22.13 -12.93
CA LEU A 51 -0.07 21.14 -13.71
C LEU A 51 -0.02 21.49 -15.21
N ARG A 52 -1.06 22.12 -15.76
CA ARG A 52 -1.06 22.65 -17.14
C ARG A 52 -0.19 23.89 -17.29
N ALA A 53 -0.16 24.78 -16.29
CA ALA A 53 0.70 25.96 -16.27
C ALA A 53 2.19 25.61 -16.13
N GLY A 54 2.53 24.46 -15.54
CA GLY A 54 3.89 23.94 -15.42
C GLY A 54 4.46 23.28 -16.69
N ARG A 55 3.66 23.11 -17.75
CA ARG A 55 4.16 22.71 -19.08
C ARG A 55 4.42 23.96 -19.91
N ALA A 56 5.70 24.32 -20.08
CA ALA A 56 6.11 25.24 -21.14
C ALA A 56 5.73 24.65 -22.51
N PRO A 57 5.15 25.43 -23.43
CA PRO A 57 4.85 24.96 -24.78
C PRO A 57 6.16 24.84 -25.60
N GLU A 58 6.28 23.76 -26.37
CA GLU A 58 7.29 23.69 -27.42
C GLU A 58 7.00 24.74 -28.52
N LYS A 59 8.03 25.57 -28.77
CA LYS A 59 8.41 26.24 -30.02
C LYS A 59 7.32 27.04 -30.79
N ALA A 60 7.46 28.36 -30.73
CA ALA A 60 7.18 29.25 -31.85
C ALA A 60 8.22 30.38 -31.88
N GLU A 61 8.50 30.87 -33.09
CA GLU A 61 9.69 31.59 -33.55
C GLU A 61 9.96 32.98 -32.93
N GLU A 62 11.24 33.39 -32.93
CA GLU A 62 11.69 34.76 -32.57
C GLU A 62 11.11 35.84 -33.49
N PRO A 63 11.00 37.10 -33.00
CA PRO A 63 11.96 38.08 -33.52
C PRO A 63 12.48 39.14 -32.51
N VAL A 64 13.79 39.39 -32.60
CA VAL A 64 14.51 40.69 -32.62
C VAL A 64 14.17 41.79 -31.58
N SER A 65 15.09 41.95 -30.63
CA SER A 65 15.64 43.17 -29.98
C SER A 65 14.86 44.51 -30.03
N LYS A 66 14.64 45.10 -28.85
CA LYS A 66 15.02 46.49 -28.50
C LYS A 66 15.16 46.68 -26.98
N LYS A 67 16.17 47.45 -26.59
CA LYS A 67 16.66 47.75 -25.24
C LYS A 67 15.84 48.90 -24.62
N ALA A 68 15.41 48.80 -23.35
CA ALA A 68 14.97 49.93 -22.52
C ALA A 68 15.25 49.64 -21.03
N GLU A 69 15.77 50.64 -20.33
CA GLU A 69 16.20 50.64 -18.91
C GLU A 69 15.01 50.81 -17.92
N PRO A 70 15.19 50.54 -16.61
CA PRO A 70 14.11 50.15 -15.70
C PRO A 70 13.54 51.28 -14.82
N GLU A 71 12.25 51.17 -14.47
CA GLU A 71 11.61 51.86 -13.33
C GLU A 71 11.25 50.82 -12.24
N GLU A 72 11.65 51.09 -10.99
CA GLU A 72 11.29 50.29 -9.80
C GLU A 72 9.87 50.59 -9.30
N PRO A 73 9.16 49.56 -8.80
CA PRO A 73 8.24 49.79 -7.69
C PRO A 73 8.30 48.73 -6.57
N ALA A 74 8.32 49.27 -5.34
CA ALA A 74 7.83 48.73 -4.05
C ALA A 74 8.38 47.40 -3.53
N GLU A 75 9.18 47.49 -2.46
CA GLU A 75 9.66 46.39 -1.62
C GLU A 75 8.50 45.58 -1.00
N GLU A 76 8.14 44.46 -1.62
CA GLU A 76 7.70 43.30 -0.84
C GLU A 76 8.90 42.84 -0.01
N LYS A 77 8.77 42.88 1.33
CA LYS A 77 9.76 42.24 2.20
C LYS A 77 9.87 40.77 1.79
N SER A 78 11.00 40.42 1.17
CA SER A 78 11.28 39.07 0.74
C SER A 78 11.20 38.15 1.95
N ALA A 79 10.33 37.15 1.88
CA ALA A 79 10.44 36.00 2.76
C ALA A 79 11.86 35.45 2.59
N THR A 80 12.62 35.36 3.68
CA THR A 80 13.93 34.74 3.63
C THR A 80 13.74 33.24 3.42
N GLN A 81 14.75 32.56 2.87
CA GLN A 81 14.69 31.11 2.68
C GLN A 81 14.46 30.34 4.00
N ASP A 82 14.76 30.98 5.13
CA ASP A 82 14.53 30.48 6.48
C ASP A 82 13.06 30.65 6.95
N ASP A 83 12.26 31.49 6.28
CA ASP A 83 10.85 31.77 6.62
C ASP A 83 9.85 30.79 5.94
N LEU A 84 10.32 29.91 5.06
CA LEU A 84 9.47 29.01 4.28
C LEU A 84 9.45 27.58 4.86
N CYS A 85 8.28 27.13 5.32
CA CYS A 85 8.05 25.75 5.71
C CYS A 85 7.64 24.88 4.50
N ARG A 86 8.23 23.67 4.37
CA ARG A 86 7.77 22.67 3.39
C ARG A 86 6.44 22.04 3.85
N LEU A 87 5.35 22.34 3.15
CA LEU A 87 4.08 21.61 3.27
C LEU A 87 4.20 20.24 2.58
N ARG A 88 3.92 19.14 3.30
CA ARG A 88 3.78 17.79 2.72
C ARG A 88 2.29 17.47 2.59
N SER A 89 1.78 17.40 1.37
CA SER A 89 0.50 16.75 1.09
C SER A 89 0.78 15.50 0.26
N ILE A 90 0.41 14.34 0.80
CA ILE A 90 0.35 13.04 0.12
C ILE A 90 -1.13 12.69 0.18
N HIS A 91 -1.82 12.57 -0.96
CA HIS A 91 -3.28 12.49 -1.10
C HIS A 91 -4.03 11.90 0.12
N VAL A 92 -4.76 12.74 0.87
CA VAL A 92 -5.70 12.25 1.90
C VAL A 92 -7.03 11.98 1.22
N GLY A 93 -7.39 10.71 1.09
CA GLY A 93 -8.64 10.25 0.49
C GLY A 93 -9.09 8.93 1.10
N PHE A 94 -10.36 8.56 0.88
CA PHE A 94 -10.90 7.28 1.33
C PHE A 94 -11.13 6.37 0.12
N VAL A 95 -10.75 5.10 0.25
CA VAL A 95 -11.02 4.08 -0.76
C VAL A 95 -11.75 2.90 -0.11
N SER A 96 -12.78 2.40 -0.79
CA SER A 96 -13.58 1.26 -0.35
C SER A 96 -13.43 0.06 -1.30
N PRO A 97 -13.69 -1.17 -0.83
CA PRO A 97 -13.70 -2.35 -1.69
C PRO A 97 -14.60 -2.22 -2.91
N SER A 98 -15.76 -1.56 -2.78
CA SER A 98 -16.68 -1.31 -3.91
C SER A 98 -16.09 -0.38 -4.96
N GLN A 99 -15.37 0.67 -4.55
CA GLN A 99 -14.66 1.55 -5.48
C GLN A 99 -13.53 0.81 -6.20
N LEU A 100 -12.75 0.00 -5.48
CA LEU A 100 -11.69 -0.83 -6.06
C LEU A 100 -12.24 -1.83 -7.07
N LYS A 101 -13.31 -2.54 -6.72
CA LYS A 101 -13.98 -3.50 -7.61
C LYS A 101 -14.50 -2.84 -8.88
N ARG A 102 -15.10 -1.66 -8.76
CA ARG A 102 -15.57 -0.87 -9.90
C ARG A 102 -14.41 -0.38 -10.76
N ALA A 103 -13.38 0.21 -10.16
CA ALA A 103 -12.19 0.70 -10.87
C ALA A 103 -11.49 -0.43 -11.62
N LYS A 104 -11.38 -1.62 -11.02
CA LYS A 104 -10.87 -2.83 -11.67
C LYS A 104 -11.71 -3.23 -12.88
N ALA A 105 -13.03 -3.30 -12.74
CA ALA A 105 -13.93 -3.66 -13.83
C ALA A 105 -13.89 -2.65 -14.99
N GLU A 106 -13.64 -1.37 -14.69
CA GLU A 106 -13.49 -0.30 -15.68
C GLU A 106 -12.08 -0.19 -16.27
N GLY A 107 -11.09 -0.92 -15.74
CA GLY A 107 -9.68 -0.79 -16.15
C GLY A 107 -9.08 0.57 -15.75
N LYS A 108 -9.31 1.02 -14.52
CA LYS A 108 -8.90 2.34 -14.01
C LYS A 108 -8.35 2.28 -12.57
N LEU A 109 -7.82 1.14 -12.13
CA LEU A 109 -7.24 1.04 -10.78
C LEU A 109 -6.07 2.03 -10.59
N ASP A 110 -5.26 2.23 -11.62
CA ASP A 110 -4.15 3.18 -11.67
C ASP A 110 -4.57 4.67 -11.73
N HIS A 111 -5.86 4.95 -11.89
CA HIS A 111 -6.41 6.30 -11.69
C HIS A 111 -6.86 6.55 -10.24
N LEU A 112 -7.07 5.48 -9.47
CA LEU A 112 -7.56 5.53 -8.10
C LEU A 112 -6.44 5.31 -7.08
N LEU A 113 -5.45 4.48 -7.43
CA LEU A 113 -4.32 4.12 -6.60
C LEU A 113 -3.01 4.55 -7.27
N ALA A 114 -2.07 5.00 -6.45
CA ALA A 114 -0.69 5.21 -6.82
C ALA A 114 0.23 4.26 -6.03
N GLN A 115 1.40 3.99 -6.62
CA GLN A 115 2.45 3.27 -5.89
C GLN A 115 2.81 4.02 -4.61
N ARG A 116 2.99 3.28 -3.51
CA ARG A 116 3.21 3.76 -2.14
C ARG A 116 1.99 4.33 -1.42
N ASP A 117 0.80 4.29 -2.01
CA ASP A 117 -0.40 4.61 -1.24
C ASP A 117 -0.54 3.64 -0.07
N GLU A 118 -0.83 4.19 1.11
CA GLU A 118 -1.10 3.42 2.31
C GLU A 118 -2.61 3.39 2.53
N ILE A 119 -3.16 2.20 2.75
CA ILE A 119 -4.58 2.00 3.03
C ILE A 119 -4.73 1.28 4.36
N GLU A 120 -5.60 1.80 5.21
CA GLU A 120 -6.02 1.13 6.42
C GLU A 120 -7.17 0.16 6.12
N VAL A 121 -6.87 -1.14 6.17
CA VAL A 121 -7.82 -2.23 5.95
C VAL A 121 -8.45 -2.62 7.29
N PRO A 122 -9.78 -2.58 7.44
CA PRO A 122 -10.44 -2.98 8.68
C PRO A 122 -10.27 -4.47 8.99
N LEU A 123 -10.27 -4.78 10.28
CA LEU A 123 -10.21 -6.14 10.81
C LEU A 123 -11.55 -6.57 11.44
N ASP A 124 -11.83 -7.87 11.44
CA ASP A 124 -13.04 -8.45 12.04
C ASP A 124 -13.10 -8.33 13.57
N THR A 125 -11.92 -8.24 14.21
CA THR A 125 -11.74 -8.02 15.66
C THR A 125 -11.79 -6.55 16.06
N GLY A 126 -11.91 -5.64 15.08
CA GLY A 126 -11.82 -4.19 15.28
C GLY A 126 -10.40 -3.67 15.09
N GLY A 127 -10.28 -2.37 14.77
CA GLY A 127 -9.02 -1.77 14.33
C GLY A 127 -8.75 -1.97 12.85
N THR A 128 -7.51 -1.70 12.43
CA THR A 128 -7.08 -1.72 11.04
C THR A 128 -5.66 -2.28 10.92
N VAL A 129 -5.33 -2.80 9.74
CA VAL A 129 -3.94 -3.06 9.32
C VAL A 129 -3.61 -2.12 8.16
N THR A 130 -2.41 -1.51 8.20
CA THR A 130 -1.95 -0.65 7.10
C THR A 130 -1.31 -1.51 6.01
N VAL A 131 -1.75 -1.35 4.77
CA VAL A 131 -1.16 -1.99 3.59
C VAL A 131 -0.66 -0.95 2.61
N VAL A 132 0.43 -1.27 1.92
CA VAL A 132 1.08 -0.39 0.95
C VAL A 132 0.80 -0.90 -0.46
N CYS A 133 0.35 -0.03 -1.37
CA CYS A 133 0.24 -0.35 -2.79
C CYS A 133 1.64 -0.46 -3.41
N CYS A 134 2.11 -1.69 -3.59
CA CYS A 134 3.46 -1.98 -4.08
C CYS A 134 3.55 -1.92 -5.61
N TYR A 135 2.45 -2.24 -6.29
CA TYR A 135 2.33 -2.24 -7.74
C TYR A 135 0.86 -2.02 -8.12
N VAL A 136 0.63 -1.27 -9.20
CA VAL A 136 -0.71 -1.03 -9.74
C VAL A 136 -0.65 -0.97 -11.27
N SER A 137 -1.63 -1.60 -11.89
CA SER A 137 -1.96 -1.52 -13.30
C SER A 137 -3.44 -1.11 -13.44
N PRO A 138 -3.95 -0.85 -14.65
CA PRO A 138 -5.37 -0.55 -14.86
C PRO A 138 -6.34 -1.58 -14.26
N THR A 139 -5.94 -2.86 -14.17
CA THR A 139 -6.82 -3.99 -13.82
C THR A 139 -6.32 -4.85 -12.67
N SER A 140 -5.18 -4.53 -12.06
CA SER A 140 -4.70 -5.23 -10.87
C SER A 140 -3.88 -4.32 -9.97
N ALA A 141 -3.93 -4.57 -8.66
CA ALA A 141 -3.02 -3.95 -7.71
C ALA A 141 -2.50 -5.00 -6.72
N ARG A 142 -1.26 -4.80 -6.27
CA ARG A 142 -0.59 -5.65 -5.29
C ARG A 142 -0.31 -4.85 -4.03
N PHE A 143 -0.71 -5.40 -2.91
CA PHE A 143 -0.52 -4.82 -1.59
C PHE A 143 0.37 -5.70 -0.74
N VAL A 144 1.18 -5.08 0.11
CA VAL A 144 1.93 -5.76 1.18
C VAL A 144 1.68 -4.99 2.47
N PHE A 145 1.53 -5.70 3.58
CA PHE A 145 1.37 -5.07 4.90
C PHE A 145 2.55 -4.15 5.15
N LYS A 146 2.30 -2.96 5.69
CA LYS A 146 3.35 -1.99 5.96
C LYS A 146 4.36 -2.56 6.96
N ASP A 147 3.83 -3.02 8.09
CA ASP A 147 4.58 -3.59 9.21
C ASP A 147 4.23 -5.07 9.43
N CYS A 148 4.98 -5.74 10.29
CA CYS A 148 4.72 -7.13 10.64
C CYS A 148 3.42 -7.21 11.46
N TRP A 149 2.57 -8.17 11.10
CA TRP A 149 1.35 -8.50 11.86
C TRP A 149 1.70 -8.97 13.28
N ASP A 150 2.59 -9.96 13.34
CA ASP A 150 3.20 -10.51 14.55
C ASP A 150 4.54 -11.17 14.17
N GLU A 151 5.05 -12.04 15.04
CA GLU A 151 6.21 -12.89 14.76
C GLU A 151 5.90 -14.37 14.95
N GLY A 152 6.67 -15.21 14.26
CA GLY A 152 6.64 -16.65 14.44
C GLY A 152 7.69 -17.35 13.61
N VAL A 153 7.60 -18.67 13.56
CA VAL A 153 8.55 -19.53 12.86
C VAL A 153 8.03 -19.90 11.47
N MET A 154 8.94 -20.16 10.53
CA MET A 154 8.57 -20.75 9.25
C MET A 154 8.26 -22.24 9.40
N ASN A 155 9.00 -22.96 10.25
CA ASN A 155 8.79 -24.36 10.62
C ASN A 155 9.34 -24.63 12.02
N ASP A 156 8.77 -25.59 12.75
CA ASP A 156 9.25 -25.97 14.10
C ASP A 156 10.68 -26.55 14.09
N GLU A 157 11.05 -27.21 13.00
CA GLU A 157 12.40 -27.73 12.77
C GLU A 157 13.15 -26.87 11.76
N ALA A 158 14.48 -26.93 11.81
CA ALA A 158 15.34 -26.34 10.79
C ALA A 158 15.19 -27.10 9.47
N THR A 159 14.11 -26.87 8.73
CA THR A 159 13.89 -27.48 7.42
C THR A 159 13.21 -26.50 6.48
N ASN A 160 13.67 -26.43 5.24
CA ASN A 160 13.00 -25.76 4.14
C ASN A 160 12.61 -26.73 3.01
N LYS A 161 12.89 -28.03 3.19
CA LYS A 161 12.73 -29.07 2.14
C LYS A 161 11.32 -29.16 1.60
N THR A 162 10.35 -28.77 2.41
CA THR A 162 8.93 -28.84 2.11
C THR A 162 8.40 -27.60 1.40
N GLY A 163 9.28 -26.62 1.10
CA GLY A 163 8.94 -25.34 0.49
C GLY A 163 8.08 -24.46 1.40
N TYR A 164 7.64 -23.32 0.86
CA TYR A 164 6.64 -22.48 1.50
C TYR A 164 5.28 -23.20 1.55
N PHE A 165 4.93 -23.95 0.49
CA PHE A 165 3.65 -24.66 0.36
C PHE A 165 3.23 -25.47 1.59
N LYS A 166 4.17 -26.19 2.22
CA LYS A 166 3.91 -27.02 3.41
C LYS A 166 4.45 -26.41 4.71
N SER A 167 4.93 -25.17 4.68
CA SER A 167 5.50 -24.53 5.86
C SER A 167 4.44 -24.18 6.90
N GLU A 168 4.80 -24.20 8.18
CA GLU A 168 3.94 -23.69 9.25
C GLU A 168 3.71 -22.18 9.09
N GLY A 169 4.70 -21.44 8.58
CA GLY A 169 4.54 -20.02 8.26
C GLY A 169 3.44 -19.73 7.23
N ARG A 170 3.28 -20.58 6.21
CA ARG A 170 2.14 -20.46 5.27
C ARG A 170 0.81 -20.73 5.95
N LYS A 171 0.72 -21.74 6.82
CA LYS A 171 -0.50 -22.02 7.58
C LYS A 171 -0.86 -20.84 8.47
N HIS A 172 0.12 -20.28 9.18
CA HIS A 172 -0.07 -19.09 10.00
C HIS A 172 -0.66 -17.92 9.19
N VAL A 173 -0.11 -17.61 8.02
CA VAL A 173 -0.65 -16.56 7.13
C VAL A 173 -2.11 -16.84 6.73
N LEU A 174 -2.47 -18.09 6.43
CA LEU A 174 -3.78 -18.44 5.90
C LEU A 174 -4.84 -18.72 6.97
N GLU A 175 -4.45 -19.23 8.12
CA GLU A 175 -5.35 -19.70 9.19
C GLU A 175 -5.42 -18.70 10.34
N ASP A 176 -4.33 -17.98 10.64
CA ASP A 176 -4.28 -17.06 11.78
C ASP A 176 -4.37 -15.59 11.35
N ILE A 177 -3.90 -15.21 10.15
CA ILE A 177 -3.94 -13.80 9.69
C ILE A 177 -5.11 -13.54 8.74
N TYR A 178 -5.22 -14.29 7.64
CA TYR A 178 -6.20 -14.03 6.59
C TYR A 178 -7.66 -13.94 7.08
N PRO A 179 -8.14 -14.78 8.02
CA PRO A 179 -9.53 -14.70 8.48
C PRO A 179 -9.89 -13.37 9.14
N HIS A 180 -8.90 -12.67 9.71
CA HIS A 180 -9.10 -11.39 10.39
C HIS A 180 -9.29 -10.19 9.45
N ILE A 181 -8.95 -10.33 8.17
CA ILE A 181 -9.24 -9.30 7.18
C ILE A 181 -10.75 -9.19 6.99
N ALA A 182 -11.28 -7.96 7.01
CA ALA A 182 -12.71 -7.71 6.83
C ALA A 182 -13.28 -8.43 5.60
N ALA A 183 -14.50 -8.97 5.73
CA ALA A 183 -15.10 -9.83 4.72
C ALA A 183 -15.21 -9.14 3.35
N GLU A 184 -15.54 -7.84 3.33
CA GLU A 184 -15.67 -7.03 2.11
C GLU A 184 -14.33 -6.88 1.38
N TRP A 185 -13.21 -6.89 2.10
CA TRP A 185 -11.88 -6.89 1.52
C TRP A 185 -11.51 -8.28 1.00
N ARG A 186 -11.81 -9.34 1.76
CA ARG A 186 -11.60 -10.72 1.29
C ARG A 186 -12.36 -11.04 0.01
N GLU A 187 -13.54 -10.44 -0.20
CA GLU A 187 -14.34 -10.62 -1.42
C GLU A 187 -13.71 -10.04 -2.70
N ILE A 188 -12.78 -9.08 -2.58
CA ILE A 188 -12.11 -8.48 -3.73
C ILE A 188 -10.70 -9.03 -3.97
N ILE A 189 -10.14 -9.77 -3.00
CA ILE A 189 -8.84 -10.40 -3.11
C ILE A 189 -8.86 -11.48 -4.20
N VAL A 190 -7.85 -11.45 -5.05
CA VAL A 190 -7.60 -12.46 -6.07
C VAL A 190 -6.45 -13.35 -5.60
N PRO A 191 -6.66 -14.67 -5.45
CA PRO A 191 -5.58 -15.59 -5.13
C PRO A 191 -4.45 -15.53 -6.17
N ARG A 192 -3.20 -15.45 -5.70
CA ARG A 192 -2.01 -15.51 -6.54
C ARG A 192 -1.59 -16.97 -6.68
N THR A 193 -1.34 -17.40 -7.91
CA THR A 193 -0.78 -18.74 -8.19
C THR A 193 0.73 -18.73 -8.01
N PHE A 194 1.23 -19.74 -7.32
CA PHE A 194 2.65 -19.99 -7.09
C PHE A 194 3.04 -21.34 -7.64
N VAL A 195 4.32 -21.42 -8.01
CA VAL A 195 4.94 -22.65 -8.47
C VAL A 195 6.23 -22.82 -7.69
N GLU A 196 6.38 -23.97 -7.04
CA GLU A 196 7.60 -24.36 -6.33
C GLU A 196 8.10 -25.70 -6.86
N THR A 197 9.41 -25.93 -6.76
CA THR A 197 9.99 -27.27 -6.91
C THR A 197 10.35 -27.80 -5.52
N ILE A 198 9.59 -28.79 -5.05
CA ILE A 198 9.72 -29.38 -3.73
C ILE A 198 10.20 -30.81 -3.91
N GLU A 199 11.40 -31.12 -3.42
CA GLU A 199 12.03 -32.45 -3.57
C GLU A 199 12.09 -32.97 -5.03
N GLY A 200 12.18 -32.06 -6.00
CA GLY A 200 12.22 -32.37 -7.43
C GLY A 200 10.85 -32.46 -8.11
N GLU A 201 9.76 -32.32 -7.35
CA GLU A 201 8.40 -32.27 -7.88
C GLU A 201 7.91 -30.83 -8.03
N ARG A 202 7.31 -30.52 -9.17
CA ARG A 202 6.66 -29.22 -9.40
C ARG A 202 5.32 -29.21 -8.68
N VAL A 203 5.14 -28.29 -7.74
CA VAL A 203 3.89 -28.07 -7.02
C VAL A 203 3.33 -26.71 -7.40
N GLU A 204 2.05 -26.68 -7.76
CA GLU A 204 1.32 -25.46 -8.13
C GLU A 204 0.12 -25.30 -7.19
N TYR A 205 -0.06 -24.10 -6.65
CA TYR A 205 -1.12 -23.78 -5.69
C TYR A 205 -1.44 -22.28 -5.75
N SER A 206 -2.57 -21.86 -5.17
CA SER A 206 -2.96 -20.46 -5.14
C SER A 206 -3.39 -20.03 -3.74
N ASP A 207 -2.89 -18.88 -3.28
CA ASP A 207 -3.20 -18.33 -1.97
C ASP A 207 -3.79 -16.92 -2.05
N PRO A 208 -4.85 -16.60 -1.26
CA PRO A 208 -5.41 -15.25 -1.19
C PRO A 208 -4.51 -14.27 -0.43
N LEU A 209 -3.70 -14.77 0.50
CA LEU A 209 -2.76 -14.00 1.31
C LEU A 209 -1.45 -14.78 1.38
N TRP A 210 -0.32 -14.11 1.17
CA TRP A 210 0.97 -14.78 0.97
C TRP A 210 2.15 -13.91 1.42
N LEU A 211 3.28 -14.53 1.78
CA LEU A 211 4.52 -13.79 2.01
C LEU A 211 5.20 -13.40 0.69
N PRO A 212 5.68 -12.15 0.54
CA PRO A 212 6.52 -11.76 -0.59
C PRO A 212 7.71 -12.68 -0.81
N SER A 213 8.09 -12.85 -2.08
CA SER A 213 9.32 -13.55 -2.44
C SER A 213 10.54 -12.66 -2.31
N ALA A 214 11.72 -13.27 -2.26
CA ALA A 214 12.97 -12.56 -2.36
C ALA A 214 13.08 -11.82 -3.70
N THR A 215 12.55 -12.37 -4.79
CA THR A 215 12.47 -11.65 -6.06
C THR A 215 11.48 -10.47 -6.02
N ASP A 216 10.32 -10.60 -5.34
CA ASP A 216 9.39 -9.47 -5.14
C ASP A 216 10.10 -8.29 -4.43
N VAL A 217 11.02 -8.56 -3.50
CA VAL A 217 11.69 -7.54 -2.66
C VAL A 217 13.03 -7.05 -3.22
N PHE A 218 13.87 -7.96 -3.70
CA PHE A 218 15.26 -7.71 -4.09
C PHE A 218 15.49 -7.79 -5.61
N GLY A 219 14.52 -8.29 -6.37
CA GLY A 219 14.70 -8.67 -7.76
C GLY A 219 15.54 -9.92 -7.93
N THR A 220 16.09 -10.12 -9.12
CA THR A 220 16.92 -11.28 -9.47
C THR A 220 18.36 -10.82 -9.74
N PRO A 221 19.15 -10.49 -8.70
CA PRO A 221 20.55 -10.12 -8.89
C PRO A 221 21.38 -11.32 -9.36
N ASP A 222 22.49 -11.05 -10.04
CA ASP A 222 23.47 -12.08 -10.37
C ASP A 222 23.95 -12.79 -9.11
N GLY A 223 23.86 -14.12 -9.08
CA GLY A 223 24.20 -14.92 -7.90
C GLY A 223 23.14 -14.91 -6.80
N ALA A 224 21.89 -14.55 -7.12
CA ALA A 224 20.76 -14.78 -6.24
C ALA A 224 20.77 -16.23 -5.73
N TRP A 225 20.62 -16.38 -4.41
CA TRP A 225 20.72 -17.66 -3.72
C TRP A 225 19.34 -18.20 -3.30
N TRP A 226 18.28 -17.69 -3.92
CA TRP A 226 16.90 -18.16 -3.80
C TRP A 226 16.38 -18.62 -5.16
N ASN A 227 15.47 -19.59 -5.13
CA ASN A 227 14.89 -20.19 -6.34
C ASN A 227 13.43 -19.76 -6.48
N ASP A 228 13.21 -18.52 -6.94
CA ASP A 228 11.87 -18.02 -7.26
C ASP A 228 11.50 -18.30 -8.72
N GLY A 229 10.20 -18.24 -9.03
CA GLY A 229 9.69 -18.53 -10.36
C GLY A 229 10.02 -17.46 -11.40
N ASP A 230 10.00 -17.85 -12.68
CA ASP A 230 10.46 -17.03 -13.82
C ASP A 230 9.66 -15.74 -14.04
N ASP A 231 8.41 -15.66 -13.53
CA ASP A 231 7.51 -14.51 -13.71
C ASP A 231 7.58 -13.48 -12.56
N ASP A 232 8.41 -13.69 -11.55
CA ASP A 232 8.57 -12.74 -10.45
C ASP A 232 9.47 -11.57 -10.86
N PHE A 233 9.14 -10.37 -10.37
CA PHE A 233 9.90 -9.15 -10.60
C PHE A 233 9.98 -8.33 -9.32
N GLN A 234 11.01 -7.48 -9.20
CA GLN A 234 11.11 -6.58 -8.06
C GLN A 234 9.98 -5.56 -8.07
N LEU A 235 9.22 -5.52 -6.98
CA LEU A 235 8.17 -4.52 -6.80
C LEU A 235 8.81 -3.12 -6.66
N PRO A 236 8.33 -2.11 -7.41
CA PRO A 236 8.94 -0.77 -7.42
C PRO A 236 9.07 -0.10 -6.04
N VAL A 237 8.19 -0.43 -5.09
CA VAL A 237 8.28 0.08 -3.73
C VAL A 237 9.56 -0.39 -3.02
N PHE A 238 10.05 -1.59 -3.31
CA PHE A 238 11.20 -2.20 -2.65
C PHE A 238 12.55 -1.88 -3.31
N THR A 239 12.59 -0.94 -4.26
CA THR A 239 13.86 -0.52 -4.88
C THR A 239 14.83 0.11 -3.87
N ARG A 240 14.33 0.74 -2.80
CA ARG A 240 15.17 1.36 -1.76
C ARG A 240 15.17 0.51 -0.50
N GLU A 241 16.35 0.34 0.10
CA GLU A 241 16.54 -0.44 1.34
C GLU A 241 15.59 -0.01 2.45
N ARG A 242 15.49 1.30 2.69
CA ARG A 242 14.58 1.87 3.70
C ARG A 242 13.11 1.51 3.51
N ASP A 243 12.69 1.28 2.26
CA ASP A 243 11.29 1.00 1.90
C ASP A 243 10.99 -0.51 2.08
N ARG A 244 12.00 -1.34 2.43
CA ARG A 244 11.87 -2.78 2.75
C ARG A 244 11.82 -3.05 4.25
N VAL A 245 12.24 -2.09 5.08
CA VAL A 245 12.28 -2.21 6.53
C VAL A 245 10.84 -2.21 7.07
N LYS A 246 10.59 -3.07 8.06
CA LYS A 246 9.30 -3.19 8.73
C LYS A 246 9.49 -3.12 10.23
N GLU A 247 8.47 -2.62 10.92
CA GLU A 247 8.40 -2.68 12.37
C GLU A 247 7.59 -3.90 12.83
N CYS A 248 7.76 -4.30 14.09
CA CYS A 248 6.99 -5.38 14.71
C CYS A 248 6.57 -4.99 16.13
N GLY A 249 5.38 -4.40 16.26
CA GLY A 249 4.84 -3.96 17.56
C GLY A 249 5.80 -3.03 18.30
N ASP A 250 6.07 -3.33 19.56
CA ASP A 250 6.96 -2.55 20.43
C ASP A 250 8.46 -2.87 20.26
N LYS A 251 8.82 -3.79 19.37
CA LYS A 251 10.21 -4.21 19.12
C LYS A 251 10.96 -3.27 18.18
N GLY A 252 10.28 -2.32 17.55
CA GLY A 252 10.85 -1.45 16.53
C GLY A 252 11.13 -2.21 15.24
N THR A 253 12.19 -1.83 14.53
CA THR A 253 12.57 -2.45 13.25
C THR A 253 12.89 -3.93 13.45
N TYR A 254 12.33 -4.78 12.59
CA TYR A 254 12.38 -6.21 12.79
C TYR A 254 12.72 -6.95 11.51
N PHE A 255 13.35 -8.11 11.68
CA PHE A 255 13.53 -9.06 10.60
C PHE A 255 12.18 -9.65 10.22
N TRP A 256 11.90 -9.83 8.94
CA TRP A 256 10.65 -10.42 8.48
C TRP A 256 10.85 -11.48 7.40
N TRP A 257 9.97 -12.48 7.41
CA TRP A 257 10.05 -13.66 6.56
C TRP A 257 9.63 -13.39 5.12
N LEU A 258 10.27 -14.09 4.19
CA LEU A 258 9.90 -14.19 2.78
C LEU A 258 9.57 -15.65 2.46
N ARG A 259 8.69 -15.88 1.47
CA ARG A 259 8.33 -17.26 1.07
C ARG A 259 9.50 -18.04 0.45
N SER A 260 10.51 -17.34 -0.04
CA SER A 260 11.63 -17.96 -0.77
C SER A 260 12.51 -18.79 0.14
N VAL A 261 12.80 -20.02 -0.30
CA VAL A 261 13.74 -20.92 0.39
C VAL A 261 15.19 -20.53 0.08
N TYR A 262 16.08 -20.74 1.04
CA TYR A 262 17.52 -20.65 0.78
C TYR A 262 17.96 -21.83 -0.12
N ALA A 263 18.52 -21.55 -1.29
CA ALA A 263 18.84 -22.58 -2.29
C ALA A 263 20.04 -23.47 -1.94
N SER A 264 20.97 -22.98 -1.10
CA SER A 264 22.24 -23.69 -0.83
C SER A 264 22.20 -24.63 0.37
N ASP A 265 21.16 -24.56 1.21
CA ASP A 265 20.97 -25.48 2.32
C ASP A 265 19.51 -25.88 2.51
N ALA A 266 19.31 -26.89 3.34
CA ALA A 266 17.99 -27.45 3.59
C ALA A 266 17.32 -26.87 4.84
N TYR A 267 17.83 -25.76 5.41
CA TYR A 267 17.52 -25.36 6.79
C TYR A 267 16.80 -24.00 6.90
N GLY A 268 16.94 -23.13 5.90
CA GLY A 268 16.55 -21.72 6.03
C GLY A 268 15.60 -21.16 4.98
N PHE A 269 14.95 -20.07 5.36
CA PHE A 269 14.14 -19.21 4.47
C PHE A 269 14.80 -17.83 4.35
N CYS A 270 14.48 -17.14 3.27
CA CYS A 270 14.91 -15.77 3.06
C CYS A 270 14.18 -14.82 4.02
N ILE A 271 14.86 -13.75 4.39
CA ILE A 271 14.37 -12.66 5.22
C ILE A 271 14.82 -11.33 4.65
N VAL A 272 14.17 -10.28 5.13
CA VAL A 272 14.74 -8.93 5.08
C VAL A 272 15.27 -8.57 6.46
N SER A 273 16.48 -8.03 6.49
CA SER A 273 17.13 -7.52 7.69
C SER A 273 16.56 -6.17 8.14
N THR A 274 16.87 -5.76 9.37
CA THR A 274 16.43 -4.48 9.95
C THR A 274 16.96 -3.25 9.23
N ASP A 275 17.95 -3.41 8.36
CA ASP A 275 18.51 -2.37 7.49
C ASP A 275 18.00 -2.44 6.03
N GLY A 276 17.10 -3.39 5.71
CA GLY A 276 16.57 -3.59 4.37
C GLY A 276 17.42 -4.49 3.46
N SER A 277 18.51 -5.09 3.98
CA SER A 277 19.33 -6.04 3.24
C SER A 277 18.68 -7.44 3.16
N ALA A 278 19.07 -8.20 2.15
CA ALA A 278 18.69 -9.61 2.02
C ALA A 278 19.50 -10.47 3.00
N GLY A 279 18.84 -11.40 3.67
CA GLY A 279 19.49 -12.40 4.52
C GLY A 279 18.69 -13.69 4.53
N ASN A 280 19.25 -14.75 5.10
CA ASN A 280 18.49 -15.97 5.39
C ASN A 280 18.60 -16.30 6.87
N TYR A 281 17.68 -17.13 7.34
CA TYR A 281 17.73 -17.63 8.71
C TYR A 281 17.10 -19.01 8.80
N TYR A 282 17.51 -19.77 9.82
CA TYR A 282 16.94 -21.09 10.08
C TYR A 282 15.43 -21.00 10.36
N ALA A 283 14.66 -21.94 9.82
CA ALA A 283 13.21 -21.88 9.80
C ALA A 283 12.53 -21.81 11.19
N TYR A 284 13.21 -22.30 12.24
CA TYR A 284 12.69 -22.36 13.62
C TYR A 284 12.89 -21.08 14.45
N TYR A 285 13.48 -20.02 13.86
CA TYR A 285 13.57 -18.75 14.57
C TYR A 285 12.31 -17.93 14.43
N SER A 286 12.01 -17.13 15.45
CA SER A 286 10.90 -16.19 15.37
C SER A 286 11.29 -14.95 14.56
N ARG A 287 10.55 -14.63 13.51
CA ARG A 287 10.68 -13.41 12.69
C ARG A 287 9.30 -12.89 12.33
N GLY A 288 9.23 -11.64 11.88
CA GLY A 288 7.96 -10.99 11.57
C GLY A 288 7.27 -11.53 10.32
N PHE A 289 5.94 -11.53 10.32
CA PHE A 289 5.12 -11.85 9.15
C PHE A 289 4.50 -10.58 8.57
N ALA A 290 4.82 -10.27 7.32
CA ALA A 290 4.26 -9.13 6.60
C ALA A 290 3.71 -9.59 5.24
N PRO A 291 2.53 -10.23 5.24
CA PRO A 291 1.97 -10.79 4.03
C PRO A 291 1.45 -9.71 3.07
N GLY A 292 1.13 -10.14 1.86
CA GLY A 292 0.51 -9.34 0.81
C GLY A 292 -0.60 -10.09 0.12
N PHE A 293 -1.37 -9.35 -0.67
CA PHE A 293 -2.46 -9.87 -1.48
C PHE A 293 -2.58 -9.07 -2.79
N ASP A 294 -3.20 -9.69 -3.78
CA ASP A 294 -3.53 -9.05 -5.05
C ASP A 294 -5.03 -8.78 -5.11
N ILE A 295 -5.41 -7.69 -5.78
CA ILE A 295 -6.80 -7.41 -6.17
C ILE A 295 -6.92 -7.24 -7.66
#